data_AF-A0A9E5AUV1-F1
#
_entry.id   AF-A0A9E5AUV1-F1
#
_cell.length_a   1.000
_cell.length_b   1.000
_cell.length_c   1.000
_cell.angle_alpha   90.00
_cell.angle_beta   90.00
_cell.angle_gamma   90.00
#
_symmetry.space_group_name_H-M   'P 1'
#
loop_
_entity.id
_entity.type
_entity.pdbx_description
1 polymer ?
#
loop_
_entity_poly.entity_id
_entity_poly.type
_entity_poly.pdbx_seq_one_letter_code
_entity_poly.pdbx_strand_id
1 'polypeptide(L)'
;MKTENSNTGIIIALLLAAGVAIWMNMRPSARKVTTAPHQAMAVRAANETVQLLGNKGHLRVISEKAESPAALGAEHVGLLLKAVEAQVEAFKLALKKGGDFTFASDWHLARGAMTMDPEWPFGAFGKLLQDLPEGAAVVSFAQLPTFSDEEIATVRKKKIRIILVGQGTANLQQHLAQRVVQLAVVYRRPVPPLDAGKTESPEEWVERVSETLKSPASDKAP
;
A
#
# COMPACT_ATOMS: atom_id res chain seq x y z
N MET A 1 62.66 -37.27 1.11
CA MET A 1 61.34 -37.13 0.45
C MET A 1 60.37 -36.54 1.46
N LYS A 2 59.84 -35.34 1.18
CA LYS A 2 58.94 -34.57 2.04
C LYS A 2 57.51 -34.71 1.49
N THR A 3 56.62 -35.31 2.27
CA THR A 3 55.17 -35.32 2.00
C THR A 3 54.43 -35.04 3.30
N GLU A 4 54.49 -33.79 3.77
CA GLU A 4 53.84 -33.39 5.03
C GLU A 4 53.04 -32.08 4.90
N ASN A 5 52.78 -31.61 3.67
CA ASN A 5 52.08 -30.34 3.42
C ASN A 5 50.69 -30.50 2.80
N SER A 6 50.30 -31.72 2.39
CA SER A 6 49.03 -31.94 1.66
C SER A 6 47.81 -31.95 2.60
N ASN A 7 47.95 -32.56 3.78
CA ASN A 7 46.81 -32.77 4.69
C ASN A 7 46.43 -31.49 5.43
N THR A 8 47.39 -30.62 5.74
CA THR A 8 47.16 -29.35 6.43
C THR A 8 46.32 -28.38 5.59
N GLY A 9 46.53 -28.36 4.27
CA GLY A 9 45.73 -27.53 3.34
C GLY A 9 44.26 -27.98 3.25
N ILE A 10 44.02 -29.29 3.28
CA ILE A 10 42.67 -29.86 3.23
C ILE A 10 41.90 -29.56 4.53
N ILE A 11 42.57 -29.66 5.68
CA ILE A 11 41.95 -29.36 6.98
C ILE A 11 41.56 -27.89 7.08
N ILE A 12 42.42 -26.96 6.63
CA ILE A 12 42.11 -25.52 6.64
C ILE A 12 40.94 -25.21 5.70
N ALA A 13 40.88 -25.81 4.52
CA ALA A 13 39.78 -25.62 3.58
C ALA A 13 38.43 -26.11 4.14
N LEU A 14 38.43 -27.26 4.83
CA LEU A 14 37.24 -27.80 5.49
C LEU A 14 36.77 -26.91 6.65
N LEU A 15 37.68 -26.37 7.44
CA LEU A 15 37.35 -25.45 8.54
C LEU A 15 36.78 -24.13 8.02
N LEU A 16 37.32 -23.58 6.93
CA LEU A 16 36.78 -22.37 6.30
C LEU A 16 35.39 -22.62 5.70
N ALA A 17 35.18 -23.75 5.03
CA ALA A 17 33.88 -24.12 4.48
C ALA A 17 32.83 -24.31 5.59
N ALA A 18 33.19 -24.96 6.70
CA ALA A 18 32.32 -25.13 7.86
C ALA A 18 32.00 -23.78 8.51
N GLY A 19 32.99 -22.89 8.67
CA GLY A 19 32.78 -21.54 9.20
C GLY A 19 31.83 -20.71 8.33
N VAL A 20 31.96 -20.78 7.01
CA VAL A 20 31.04 -20.10 6.08
C VAL A 20 29.64 -20.69 6.14
N ALA A 21 29.51 -22.02 6.22
CA ALA A 21 28.20 -22.68 6.33
C ALA A 21 27.49 -22.32 7.64
N ILE A 22 28.22 -22.31 8.77
CA ILE A 22 27.69 -21.87 10.07
C ILE A 22 27.27 -20.40 10.00
N TRP A 23 28.10 -19.53 9.42
CA TRP A 23 27.76 -18.11 9.26
C TRP A 23 26.55 -17.87 8.35
N MET A 24 26.40 -18.63 7.27
CA MET A 24 25.21 -18.57 6.40
C MET A 24 23.96 -19.09 7.13
N ASN A 25 24.08 -20.13 7.96
CA ASN A 25 22.97 -20.70 8.71
C ASN A 25 22.56 -19.85 9.93
N MET A 26 23.48 -19.00 10.43
CA MET A 26 23.20 -17.98 11.45
C MET A 26 22.57 -16.72 10.87
N ARG A 27 22.46 -16.57 9.54
CA ARG A 27 21.65 -15.49 8.97
C ARG A 27 20.19 -15.79 9.31
N PRO A 28 19.49 -14.92 10.07
CA PRO A 28 18.07 -15.11 10.29
C PRO A 28 17.40 -15.25 8.92
N SER A 29 16.67 -16.36 8.73
CA SER A 29 15.88 -16.57 7.52
C SER A 29 15.00 -15.33 7.35
N ALA A 30 15.21 -14.58 6.26
CA ALA A 30 14.45 -13.38 5.99
C ALA A 30 12.96 -13.73 6.12
N ARG A 31 12.26 -13.10 7.07
CA ARG A 31 10.84 -13.34 7.28
C ARG A 31 10.13 -13.12 5.94
N LYS A 32 9.58 -14.20 5.37
CA LYS A 32 8.81 -14.10 4.13
C LYS A 32 7.57 -13.28 4.45
N VAL A 33 7.48 -12.06 3.90
CA VAL A 33 6.26 -11.27 3.96
C VAL A 33 5.19 -12.03 3.18
N THR A 34 4.16 -12.48 3.87
CA THR A 34 2.95 -12.98 3.23
C THR A 34 2.20 -11.79 2.64
N THR A 35 2.38 -11.54 1.34
CA THR A 35 1.72 -10.44 0.63
C THR A 35 0.28 -10.76 0.23
N ALA A 36 -0.13 -12.03 0.28
CA ALA A 36 -1.45 -12.47 -0.18
C ALA A 36 -2.63 -11.73 0.49
N PRO A 37 -2.67 -11.52 1.82
CA PRO A 37 -3.76 -10.75 2.45
C PRO A 37 -3.81 -9.30 1.99
N HIS A 38 -2.63 -8.68 1.81
CA HIS A 38 -2.52 -7.32 1.29
C HIS A 38 -3.01 -7.23 -0.16
N GLN A 39 -2.61 -8.18 -1.01
CA GLN A 39 -3.09 -8.27 -2.39
C GLN A 39 -4.60 -8.46 -2.44
N ALA A 40 -5.18 -9.32 -1.60
CA ALA A 40 -6.63 -9.50 -1.52
C ALA A 40 -7.36 -8.19 -1.14
N MET A 41 -6.81 -7.40 -0.22
CA MET A 41 -7.37 -6.09 0.15
C MET A 41 -7.35 -5.13 -1.03
N ALA A 42 -6.27 -5.13 -1.80
CA ALA A 42 -6.13 -4.34 -3.02
C ALA A 42 -7.10 -4.78 -4.12
N VAL A 43 -7.34 -6.10 -4.28
CA VAL A 43 -8.37 -6.61 -5.20
C VAL A 43 -9.76 -6.15 -4.78
N ARG A 44 -10.09 -6.20 -3.48
CA ARG A 44 -11.36 -5.65 -2.96
C ARG A 44 -11.49 -4.17 -3.31
N ALA A 45 -10.46 -3.37 -3.05
CA ALA A 45 -10.45 -1.95 -3.38
C ALA A 45 -10.61 -1.69 -4.89
N ALA A 46 -9.99 -2.51 -5.73
CA ALA A 46 -10.16 -2.42 -7.19
C ALA A 46 -11.60 -2.70 -7.60
N ASN A 47 -12.23 -3.75 -7.06
CA ASN A 47 -13.63 -4.08 -7.35
C ASN A 47 -14.59 -2.96 -6.94
N GLU A 48 -14.39 -2.39 -5.75
CA GLU A 48 -15.17 -1.23 -5.29
C GLU A 48 -14.93 0.01 -6.15
N THR A 49 -13.70 0.19 -6.64
CA THR A 49 -13.36 1.27 -7.58
C THR A 49 -14.06 1.09 -8.92
N VAL A 50 -14.16 -0.12 -9.45
CA VAL A 50 -14.95 -0.41 -10.67
C VAL A 50 -16.42 -0.10 -10.44
N GLN A 51 -16.98 -0.44 -9.28
CA GLN A 51 -18.37 -0.08 -8.96
C GLN A 51 -18.58 1.44 -8.89
N LEU A 52 -17.60 2.18 -8.38
CA LEU A 52 -17.66 3.64 -8.26
C LEU A 52 -17.48 4.37 -9.61
N LEU A 53 -16.52 3.93 -10.43
CA LEU A 53 -16.11 4.60 -11.66
C LEU A 53 -16.80 4.05 -12.91
N GLY A 54 -17.41 2.87 -12.82
CA GLY A 54 -17.77 2.06 -13.96
C GLY A 54 -16.57 1.29 -14.51
N ASN A 55 -16.64 0.89 -15.79
CA ASN A 55 -15.61 0.09 -16.44
C ASN A 55 -14.52 0.91 -17.16
N LYS A 56 -14.37 2.20 -16.85
CA LYS A 56 -13.34 3.05 -17.46
C LYS A 56 -12.97 4.23 -16.57
N GLY A 57 -11.75 4.75 -16.73
CA GLY A 57 -11.32 5.95 -16.00
C GLY A 57 -9.86 6.33 -16.18
N HIS A 58 -9.52 7.55 -15.74
CA HIS A 58 -8.15 8.02 -15.62
C HIS A 58 -7.75 8.09 -14.16
N LEU A 59 -6.69 7.36 -13.79
CA LEU A 59 -6.30 7.17 -12.40
C LEU A 59 -4.87 7.66 -12.15
N ARG A 60 -4.66 8.24 -10.97
CA ARG A 60 -3.33 8.41 -10.38
C ARG A 60 -3.28 7.63 -9.07
N VAL A 61 -2.27 6.78 -8.94
CA VAL A 61 -2.03 6.01 -7.71
C VAL A 61 -1.00 6.74 -6.86
N ILE A 62 -1.27 6.81 -5.57
CA ILE A 62 -0.40 7.39 -4.55
C ILE A 62 0.00 6.26 -3.61
N SER A 63 1.31 6.10 -3.43
CA SER A 63 1.87 5.08 -2.55
C SER A 63 3.10 5.60 -1.83
N GLU A 64 3.66 4.77 -0.97
CA GLU A 64 4.83 5.11 -0.18
C GLU A 64 6.08 4.45 -0.77
N LYS A 65 7.22 5.11 -0.65
CA LYS A 65 8.52 4.58 -1.05
C LYS A 65 9.58 4.96 -0.02
N ALA A 66 10.58 4.11 0.14
CA ALA A 66 11.70 4.41 1.01
C ALA A 66 12.44 5.65 0.51
N GLU A 67 12.69 6.60 1.42
CA GLU A 67 13.49 7.78 1.13
C GLU A 67 14.97 7.43 0.88
N SER A 68 15.48 6.39 1.55
CA SER A 68 16.86 5.94 1.43
C SER A 68 16.99 4.42 1.59
N PRO A 69 18.10 3.82 1.13
CA PRO A 69 18.38 2.41 1.40
C PRO A 69 18.42 2.08 2.91
N ALA A 70 18.80 3.04 3.75
CA ALA A 70 18.78 2.87 5.22
C ALA A 70 17.35 2.69 5.76
N ALA A 71 16.36 3.36 5.16
CA ALA A 71 14.95 3.18 5.51
C ALA A 71 14.42 1.79 5.15
N LEU A 72 14.97 1.14 4.10
CA LEU A 72 14.68 -0.27 3.80
C LEU A 72 15.35 -1.24 4.77
N GLY A 73 16.45 -0.83 5.40
CA GLY A 73 17.18 -1.61 6.40
C GLY A 73 16.48 -1.70 7.75
N ALA A 74 15.55 -0.77 8.04
CA ALA A 74 14.65 -0.89 9.17
C ALA A 74 13.62 -1.99 8.87
N GLU A 75 13.75 -3.15 9.53
CA GLU A 75 12.98 -4.37 9.22
C GLU A 75 11.49 -4.08 9.03
N HIS A 76 10.87 -3.31 9.94
CA HIS A 76 9.42 -3.08 9.91
C HIS A 76 9.00 -2.20 8.72
N VAL A 77 9.77 -1.16 8.39
CA VAL A 77 9.51 -0.26 7.27
C VAL A 77 9.70 -0.99 5.93
N GLY A 78 10.75 -1.82 5.83
CA GLY A 78 11.01 -2.62 4.63
C GLY A 78 9.88 -3.62 4.33
N LEU A 79 9.32 -4.28 5.34
CA LEU A 79 8.20 -5.21 5.15
C LEU A 79 6.90 -4.45 4.78
N LEU A 80 6.63 -3.30 5.40
CA LEU A 80 5.48 -2.45 5.09
C LEU A 80 5.51 -1.96 3.64
N LEU A 81 6.65 -1.43 3.19
CA LEU A 81 6.78 -0.89 1.83
C LEU A 81 6.61 -1.98 0.76
N LYS A 82 7.12 -3.20 1.01
CA LYS A 82 6.88 -4.36 0.14
C LYS A 82 5.41 -4.76 0.11
N ALA A 83 4.72 -4.69 1.24
CA ALA A 83 3.29 -4.94 1.29
C ALA A 83 2.53 -3.89 0.45
N VAL A 84 2.84 -2.60 0.61
CA VAL A 84 2.23 -1.51 -0.17
C VAL A 84 2.50 -1.67 -1.68
N GLU A 85 3.72 -2.02 -2.07
CA GLU A 85 4.06 -2.32 -3.47
C GLU A 85 3.20 -3.46 -4.02
N ALA A 86 3.12 -4.58 -3.29
CA ALA A 86 2.26 -5.70 -3.68
C ALA A 86 0.77 -5.32 -3.75
N GLN A 87 0.29 -4.41 -2.90
CA GLN A 87 -1.07 -3.86 -2.98
C GLN A 87 -1.28 -3.06 -4.26
N VAL A 88 -0.38 -2.12 -4.57
CA VAL A 88 -0.48 -1.29 -5.77
C VAL A 88 -0.49 -2.14 -7.04
N GLU A 89 0.38 -3.14 -7.12
CA GLU A 89 0.43 -4.06 -8.26
C GLU A 89 -0.86 -4.88 -8.40
N ALA A 90 -1.33 -5.50 -7.31
CA ALA A 90 -2.56 -6.27 -7.32
C ALA A 90 -3.79 -5.42 -7.67
N PHE A 91 -3.85 -4.20 -7.15
CA PHE A 91 -4.92 -3.24 -7.46
C PHE A 91 -4.95 -2.90 -8.94
N LYS A 92 -3.80 -2.52 -9.52
CA LYS A 92 -3.69 -2.18 -10.95
C LYS A 92 -4.05 -3.37 -11.83
N LEU A 93 -3.59 -4.57 -11.47
CA LEU A 93 -3.91 -5.80 -12.20
C LEU A 93 -5.41 -6.10 -12.15
N ALA A 94 -6.03 -5.99 -10.98
CA ALA A 94 -7.47 -6.22 -10.81
C ALA A 94 -8.30 -5.19 -11.57
N LEU A 95 -7.93 -3.89 -11.52
CA LEU A 95 -8.61 -2.86 -12.30
C LEU A 95 -8.55 -3.12 -13.81
N LYS A 96 -7.37 -3.47 -14.34
CA LYS A 96 -7.21 -3.78 -15.77
C LYS A 96 -8.10 -4.95 -16.22
N LYS A 97 -8.38 -5.91 -15.34
CA LYS A 97 -9.33 -7.00 -15.61
C LYS A 97 -10.79 -6.53 -15.57
N GLY A 98 -11.08 -5.48 -14.80
CA GLY A 98 -12.42 -4.92 -14.62
C GLY A 98 -12.83 -3.88 -15.67
N GLY A 99 -11.91 -3.36 -16.49
CA GLY A 99 -12.24 -2.40 -17.55
C GLY A 99 -11.06 -1.60 -18.11
N ASP A 100 -11.40 -0.56 -18.88
CA ASP A 100 -10.49 0.31 -19.61
C ASP A 100 -9.99 1.47 -18.74
N PHE A 101 -9.03 1.16 -17.87
CA PHE A 101 -8.41 2.13 -16.98
C PHE A 101 -7.03 2.57 -17.48
N THR A 102 -6.81 3.88 -17.51
CA THR A 102 -5.51 4.48 -17.79
C THR A 102 -4.88 4.99 -16.50
N PHE A 103 -3.56 4.80 -16.37
CA PHE A 103 -2.82 5.23 -15.19
C PHE A 103 -1.84 6.34 -15.59
N ALA A 104 -1.94 7.48 -14.94
CA ALA A 104 -0.86 8.45 -14.91
C ALA A 104 0.34 7.89 -14.14
N SER A 105 1.51 8.52 -14.25
CA SER A 105 2.66 8.16 -13.42
C SER A 105 2.28 8.18 -11.93
N ASP A 106 2.66 7.12 -11.24
CA ASP A 106 2.48 6.98 -9.80
C ASP A 106 3.18 8.13 -9.07
N TRP A 107 2.57 8.53 -7.96
CA TRP A 107 3.16 9.50 -7.06
C TRP A 107 3.57 8.80 -5.77
N HIS A 108 4.81 9.06 -5.35
CA HIS A 108 5.39 8.37 -4.20
C HIS A 108 5.67 9.36 -3.08
N LEU A 109 5.16 9.04 -1.90
CA LEU A 109 5.53 9.69 -0.66
C LEU A 109 6.80 9.06 -0.11
N ALA A 110 7.78 9.90 0.23
CA ALA A 110 8.98 9.45 0.89
C ALA A 110 8.66 9.04 2.34
N ARG A 111 9.05 7.83 2.71
CA ARG A 111 9.00 7.33 4.08
C ARG A 111 10.42 7.14 4.60
N GLY A 112 10.73 7.85 5.70
CA GLY A 112 11.99 7.74 6.41
C GLY A 112 12.04 6.50 7.32
N ALA A 113 13.24 6.16 7.79
CA ALA A 113 13.45 4.98 8.64
C ALA A 113 12.75 5.07 10.02
N MET A 114 12.60 6.30 10.52
CA MET A 114 12.08 6.60 11.86
C MET A 114 10.68 7.22 11.84
N THR A 115 10.10 7.41 10.65
CA THR A 115 8.79 8.07 10.49
C THR A 115 7.67 7.04 10.46
N MET A 116 6.72 7.20 11.36
CA MET A 116 5.51 6.36 11.45
C MET A 116 4.57 6.55 10.27
N ASP A 117 4.53 7.73 9.68
CA ASP A 117 3.74 8.07 8.50
C ASP A 117 4.56 8.98 7.56
N PRO A 118 4.38 8.89 6.24
CA PRO A 118 4.98 9.84 5.32
C PRO A 118 4.35 11.22 5.47
N GLU A 119 5.19 12.25 5.35
CA GLU A 119 4.71 13.62 5.33
C GLU A 119 4.45 14.08 3.90
N TRP A 120 3.34 14.80 3.73
CA TRP A 120 3.03 15.46 2.48
C TRP A 120 3.89 16.72 2.34
N PRO A 121 4.66 16.88 1.26
CA PRO A 121 5.35 18.14 1.02
C PRO A 121 4.33 19.28 0.87
N PHE A 122 4.67 20.45 1.41
CA PHE A 122 3.78 21.60 1.44
C PHE A 122 3.24 21.93 0.04
N GLY A 123 1.91 22.02 -0.09
CA GLY A 123 1.21 22.32 -1.34
C GLY A 123 1.30 21.26 -2.45
N ALA A 124 2.00 20.15 -2.24
CA ALA A 124 2.19 19.13 -3.26
C ALA A 124 0.87 18.45 -3.67
N PHE A 125 -0.04 18.27 -2.71
CA PHE A 125 -1.34 17.67 -2.99
C PHE A 125 -2.23 18.59 -3.84
N GLY A 126 -2.35 19.87 -3.49
CA GLY A 126 -3.03 20.87 -4.33
C GLY A 126 -2.47 20.93 -5.75
N LYS A 127 -1.14 20.90 -5.93
CA LYS A 127 -0.52 20.82 -7.26
C LYS A 127 -0.91 19.53 -7.99
N LEU A 128 -0.88 18.38 -7.31
CA LEU A 128 -1.33 17.11 -7.87
C LEU A 128 -2.78 17.18 -8.37
N LEU A 129 -3.69 17.80 -7.60
CA LEU A 129 -5.09 17.98 -8.00
C LEU A 129 -5.24 18.93 -9.22
N GLN A 130 -4.39 19.95 -9.32
CA GLN A 130 -4.36 20.87 -10.46
C GLN A 130 -3.88 20.19 -11.75
N ASP A 131 -2.99 19.22 -11.66
CA ASP A 131 -2.46 18.50 -12.82
C ASP A 131 -3.41 17.41 -13.34
N LEU A 132 -4.42 17.01 -12.56
CA LEU A 132 -5.38 15.98 -12.96
C LEU A 132 -6.47 16.52 -13.92
N PRO A 133 -6.89 15.73 -14.91
CA PRO A 133 -8.02 16.09 -15.76
C PRO A 133 -9.36 16.03 -14.99
N GLU A 134 -10.40 16.66 -15.54
CA GLU A 134 -11.75 16.55 -14.99
C GLU A 134 -12.22 15.08 -14.97
N GLY A 135 -12.85 14.67 -13.87
CA GLY A 135 -13.39 13.33 -13.68
C GLY A 135 -12.35 12.25 -13.35
N ALA A 136 -11.07 12.62 -13.21
CA ALA A 136 -10.01 11.70 -12.79
C ALA A 136 -10.26 11.13 -11.39
N ALA A 137 -9.63 9.99 -11.11
CA ALA A 137 -9.61 9.41 -9.77
C ALA A 137 -8.20 9.35 -9.19
N VAL A 138 -8.11 9.58 -7.89
CA VAL A 138 -6.88 9.44 -7.09
C VAL A 138 -7.08 8.27 -6.15
N VAL A 139 -6.19 7.29 -6.20
CA VAL A 139 -6.21 6.14 -5.32
C VAL A 139 -5.00 6.22 -4.40
N SER A 140 -5.22 6.42 -3.11
CA SER A 140 -4.15 6.52 -2.12
C SER A 140 -4.03 5.24 -1.30
N PHE A 141 -2.85 4.62 -1.35
CA PHE A 141 -2.39 3.58 -0.43
C PHE A 141 -1.60 4.15 0.75
N ALA A 142 -1.50 5.48 0.81
CA ALA A 142 -0.89 6.23 1.90
C ALA A 142 -1.93 7.09 2.61
N GLN A 143 -1.57 7.63 3.77
CA GLN A 143 -2.40 8.59 4.48
C GLN A 143 -2.67 9.83 3.61
N LEU A 144 -3.95 10.25 3.53
CA LEU A 144 -4.33 11.50 2.87
C LEU A 144 -3.91 12.72 3.73
N PRO A 145 -3.55 13.84 3.12
CA PRO A 145 -3.26 15.06 3.86
C PRO A 145 -4.56 15.64 4.45
N THR A 146 -4.41 16.64 5.31
CA THR A 146 -5.53 17.53 5.62
C THR A 146 -5.79 18.41 4.40
N PHE A 147 -7.04 18.50 3.98
CA PHE A 147 -7.42 19.29 2.81
C PHE A 147 -7.67 20.75 3.22
N SER A 148 -7.10 21.67 2.46
CA SER A 148 -7.49 23.09 2.46
C SER A 148 -8.82 23.29 1.73
N ASP A 149 -9.47 24.43 1.98
CA ASP A 149 -10.74 24.77 1.31
C ASP A 149 -10.56 24.89 -0.21
N GLU A 150 -9.41 25.38 -0.67
CA GLU A 150 -9.05 25.46 -2.09
C GLU A 150 -8.91 24.08 -2.73
N GLU A 151 -8.32 23.12 -2.02
CA GLU A 151 -8.19 21.73 -2.48
C GLU A 151 -9.56 21.06 -2.55
N ILE A 152 -10.42 21.24 -1.53
CA ILE A 152 -11.80 20.75 -1.54
C ILE A 152 -12.57 21.34 -2.72
N ALA A 153 -12.47 22.65 -2.93
CA ALA A 153 -13.10 23.32 -4.06
C ALA A 153 -12.59 22.77 -5.40
N THR A 154 -11.30 22.49 -5.51
CA THR A 154 -10.69 21.90 -6.71
C THR A 154 -11.23 20.49 -6.98
N VAL A 155 -11.28 19.63 -5.95
CA VAL A 155 -11.85 18.27 -6.04
C VAL A 155 -13.28 18.32 -6.56
N ARG A 156 -14.11 19.21 -6.00
CA ARG A 156 -15.52 19.37 -6.41
C ARG A 156 -15.64 19.91 -7.82
N LYS A 157 -14.93 21.00 -8.14
CA LYS A 157 -14.96 21.65 -9.46
C LYS A 157 -14.59 20.68 -10.58
N LYS A 158 -13.52 19.91 -10.38
CA LYS A 158 -13.02 18.93 -11.35
C LYS A 158 -13.68 17.56 -11.23
N LYS A 159 -14.63 17.37 -10.30
CA LYS A 159 -15.27 16.07 -10.02
C LYS A 159 -14.24 14.95 -9.82
N ILE A 160 -13.13 15.26 -9.15
CA ILE A 160 -12.08 14.29 -8.84
C ILE A 160 -12.63 13.31 -7.82
N ARG A 161 -12.38 12.02 -8.03
CA ARG A 161 -12.80 10.97 -7.12
C ARG A 161 -11.61 10.46 -6.31
N ILE A 162 -11.61 10.68 -5.01
CA ILE A 162 -10.57 10.23 -4.09
C ILE A 162 -11.01 8.91 -3.45
N ILE A 163 -10.14 7.92 -3.57
CA ILE A 163 -10.30 6.57 -3.05
C ILE A 163 -9.14 6.31 -2.09
N LEU A 164 -9.45 5.93 -0.85
CA LEU A 164 -8.46 5.58 0.16
C LEU A 164 -8.40 4.05 0.33
N VAL A 165 -7.19 3.50 0.42
CA VAL A 165 -6.96 2.07 0.65
C VAL A 165 -5.95 1.89 1.79
N GLY A 166 -6.28 1.05 2.77
CA GLY A 166 -5.35 0.70 3.86
C GLY A 166 -5.72 1.33 5.20
N GLN A 167 -4.86 2.18 5.75
CA GLN A 167 -5.13 2.81 7.04
C GLN A 167 -6.11 3.97 6.88
N GLY A 168 -7.12 4.04 7.76
CA GLY A 168 -8.00 5.20 7.85
C GLY A 168 -7.26 6.41 8.40
N THR A 169 -7.74 7.62 8.05
CA THR A 169 -7.25 8.87 8.63
C THR A 169 -8.17 9.34 9.75
N ALA A 170 -7.66 10.14 10.70
CA ALA A 170 -8.48 10.68 11.79
C ALA A 170 -9.70 11.49 11.27
N ASN A 171 -9.55 12.14 10.12
CA ASN A 171 -10.59 12.98 9.50
C ASN A 171 -11.40 12.24 8.42
N LEU A 172 -11.27 10.92 8.28
CA LEU A 172 -11.90 10.16 7.20
C LEU A 172 -13.43 10.33 7.18
N GLN A 173 -14.09 10.25 8.34
CA GLN A 173 -15.54 10.43 8.45
C GLN A 173 -15.98 11.82 8.00
N GLN A 174 -15.22 12.85 8.37
CA GLN A 174 -15.47 14.21 7.90
C GLN A 174 -15.27 14.32 6.38
N HIS A 175 -14.21 13.74 5.83
CA HIS A 175 -13.96 13.78 4.38
C HIS A 175 -15.02 13.02 3.57
N LEU A 176 -15.56 11.91 4.11
CA LEU A 176 -16.70 11.20 3.53
C LEU A 176 -17.98 12.05 3.60
N ALA A 177 -18.27 12.65 4.75
CA ALA A 177 -19.44 13.52 4.92
C ALA A 177 -19.39 14.76 4.00
N GLN A 178 -18.21 15.35 3.84
CA GLN A 178 -17.95 16.48 2.94
C GLN A 178 -17.85 16.09 1.46
N ARG A 179 -17.96 14.78 1.16
CA ARG A 179 -17.85 14.19 -0.18
C ARG A 179 -16.53 14.50 -0.89
N VAL A 180 -15.45 14.65 -0.14
CA VAL A 180 -14.09 14.83 -0.67
C VAL A 180 -13.50 13.46 -1.00
N VAL A 181 -13.70 12.48 -0.12
CA VAL A 181 -13.37 11.06 -0.32
C VAL A 181 -14.65 10.31 -0.67
N GLN A 182 -14.71 9.65 -1.83
CA GLN A 182 -15.93 8.96 -2.27
C GLN A 182 -15.97 7.50 -1.82
N LEU A 183 -14.81 6.89 -1.65
CA LEU A 183 -14.64 5.50 -1.28
C LEU A 183 -13.43 5.34 -0.38
N ALA A 184 -13.56 4.53 0.67
CA ALA A 184 -12.44 4.11 1.49
C ALA A 184 -12.57 2.61 1.80
N VAL A 185 -11.54 1.84 1.47
CA VAL A 185 -11.40 0.44 1.88
C VAL A 185 -10.32 0.40 2.95
N VAL A 186 -10.74 0.39 4.21
CA VAL A 186 -9.84 0.61 5.35
C VAL A 186 -9.92 -0.52 6.36
N TYR A 187 -8.91 -0.64 7.21
CA TYR A 187 -8.94 -1.60 8.32
C TYR A 187 -9.98 -1.21 9.37
N ARG A 188 -10.76 -2.19 9.83
CA ARG A 188 -11.70 -2.05 10.95
C ARG A 188 -10.96 -1.75 12.24
N ARG A 189 -11.57 -0.92 13.10
CA ARG A 189 -11.09 -0.66 14.46
C ARG A 189 -12.28 -0.67 15.43
N PRO A 190 -12.43 -1.70 16.30
CA PRO A 190 -11.57 -2.88 16.45
C PRO A 190 -11.73 -3.91 15.33
N VAL A 191 -10.69 -4.73 15.10
CA VAL A 191 -10.77 -5.89 14.20
C VAL A 191 -11.55 -7.01 14.90
N PRO A 192 -12.61 -7.57 14.28
CA PRO A 192 -13.30 -8.73 14.81
C PRO A 192 -12.35 -9.92 15.02
N PRO A 193 -12.46 -10.65 16.16
CA PRO A 193 -11.60 -11.79 16.43
C PRO A 193 -11.82 -12.90 15.40
N LEU A 194 -10.78 -13.69 15.16
CA LEU A 194 -10.91 -14.93 14.39
C LEU A 194 -11.47 -16.02 15.32
N ASP A 195 -12.46 -16.77 14.84
CA ASP A 195 -13.02 -17.90 15.60
C ASP A 195 -11.92 -18.94 15.92
N ALA A 196 -11.95 -19.47 17.14
CA ALA A 196 -10.93 -20.39 17.62
C ALA A 196 -10.85 -21.64 16.71
N GLY A 197 -9.64 -21.96 16.22
CA GLY A 197 -9.39 -23.11 15.36
C GLY A 197 -9.73 -22.92 13.89
N LYS A 198 -10.20 -21.74 13.47
CA LYS A 198 -10.43 -21.43 12.06
C LYS A 198 -9.13 -20.96 11.39
N THR A 199 -8.79 -21.55 10.25
CA THR A 199 -7.84 -20.97 9.28
C THR A 199 -8.65 -20.18 8.25
N GLU A 200 -8.21 -18.97 7.93
CA GLU A 200 -8.90 -18.09 6.97
C GLU A 200 -8.13 -18.00 5.64
N SER A 201 -8.86 -17.94 4.52
CA SER A 201 -8.29 -17.53 3.23
C SER A 201 -7.91 -16.04 3.24
N PRO A 202 -7.07 -15.56 2.31
CA PRO A 202 -6.80 -14.12 2.18
C PRO A 202 -8.07 -13.27 2.02
N GLU A 203 -9.08 -13.77 1.30
CA GLU A 203 -10.35 -13.09 1.08
C GLU A 203 -11.19 -13.04 2.36
N GLU A 204 -11.28 -14.15 3.11
CA GLU A 204 -11.95 -14.20 4.41
C GLU A 204 -11.27 -13.27 5.42
N TRP A 205 -9.93 -13.22 5.41
CA TRP A 205 -9.17 -12.28 6.23
C TRP A 205 -9.56 -10.84 5.91
N VAL A 206 -9.57 -10.45 4.62
CA VAL A 206 -9.97 -9.10 4.21
C VAL A 206 -11.40 -8.79 4.66
N GLU A 207 -12.33 -9.73 4.52
CA GLU A 207 -13.71 -9.51 4.94
C GLU A 207 -13.83 -9.25 6.44
N ARG A 208 -13.04 -9.96 7.25
CA ARG A 208 -12.99 -9.75 8.69
C ARG A 208 -12.32 -8.43 9.06
N VAL A 209 -11.14 -8.13 8.49
CA VAL A 209 -10.30 -7.04 8.97
C VAL A 209 -10.54 -5.69 8.30
N SER A 210 -11.26 -5.66 7.18
CA SER A 210 -11.51 -4.44 6.41
C SER A 210 -12.99 -4.07 6.33
N GLU A 211 -13.27 -2.80 6.12
CA GLU A 211 -14.58 -2.27 5.82
C GLU A 211 -14.52 -1.36 4.59
N THR A 212 -15.63 -1.34 3.84
CA THR A 212 -15.82 -0.40 2.75
C THR A 212 -16.72 0.73 3.24
N LEU A 213 -16.20 1.96 3.26
CA LEU A 213 -16.94 3.17 3.56
C LEU A 213 -17.15 3.97 2.27
N LYS A 214 -18.37 4.46 2.05
CA LYS A 214 -18.72 5.26 0.87
C LYS A 214 -19.28 6.61 1.32
N SER A 215 -18.99 7.65 0.55
CA SER A 215 -19.69 8.93 0.72
C SER A 215 -21.20 8.70 0.60
N PRO A 216 -22.04 9.41 1.38
CA PRO A 216 -23.49 9.30 1.25
C PRO A 216 -23.90 9.64 -0.18
N ALA A 217 -24.84 8.86 -0.71
CA ALA A 217 -25.40 9.10 -2.03
C ALA A 217 -25.89 10.56 -2.10
N SER A 218 -25.74 11.18 -3.26
CA SER A 218 -26.37 12.48 -3.47
C SER A 218 -27.87 12.25 -3.60
N ASP A 219 -28.57 12.19 -2.47
CA ASP A 219 -30.00 12.44 -2.48
C ASP A 219 -30.22 13.75 -3.23
N LYS A 220 -31.13 13.66 -4.20
CA LYS A 220 -31.47 14.63 -5.24
C LYS A 220 -31.10 16.07 -4.85
N ALA A 221 -30.27 16.71 -5.68
CA ALA A 221 -30.21 18.16 -5.69
C ALA A 221 -31.65 18.71 -5.90
N PRO A 222 -32.13 19.67 -5.10
CA PRO A 222 -33.27 20.47 -5.49
C PRO A 222 -32.95 21.28 -6.77
#